data_AF-A0A3L7NBY0-F1
#
_entry.id   AF-A0A3L7NBY0-F1
#
_cell.length_a   1.000
_cell.length_b   1.000
_cell.length_c   1.000
_cell.angle_alpha   90.00
_cell.angle_beta   90.00
_cell.angle_gamma   90.00
#
_symmetry.space_group_name_H-M   'P 1'
#
loop_
_entity.id
_entity.type
_entity.pdbx_description
1 polymer ?
#
loop_
_entity_poly.entity_id
_entity_poly.type
_entity_poly.pdbx_seq_one_letter_code
_entity_poly.pdbx_strand_id
1 'polypeptide(L)'
;MPKTQSNFPTYILIATLLVGCSQGEPLPNGYAVFFASGSEAGLVKPAIKGGENIAGPHVAELGNSGKYIFGRIEPKKGIPPHPDHAPGFFVIDSDTDKVTTGLDRDKWLTELKAVGVDSPQIQPPEFKSPKKY
;
A
#
# COMPACT_ATOMS: atom_id res chain seq x y z
N MET A 1 -32.92 39.81 -30.61
CA MET A 1 -32.24 39.97 -29.31
C MET A 1 -32.56 38.76 -28.43
N PRO A 2 -31.57 38.20 -27.72
CA PRO A 2 -31.52 36.80 -27.33
C PRO A 2 -31.92 36.55 -25.87
N LYS A 3 -32.26 35.30 -25.54
CA LYS A 3 -32.01 34.73 -24.21
C LYS A 3 -31.37 33.35 -24.39
N THR A 4 -30.04 33.35 -24.34
CA THR A 4 -29.21 32.19 -24.07
C THR A 4 -29.50 31.71 -22.65
N GLN A 5 -29.88 30.44 -22.47
CA GLN A 5 -29.68 29.76 -21.20
C GLN A 5 -28.84 28.50 -21.43
N SER A 6 -27.67 28.58 -20.82
CA SER A 6 -26.57 27.65 -20.83
C SER A 6 -26.96 26.38 -20.08
N ASN A 7 -26.90 25.22 -20.75
CA ASN A 7 -26.92 23.92 -20.10
C ASN A 7 -25.55 23.69 -19.45
N PHE A 8 -25.42 24.03 -18.17
CA PHE A 8 -24.27 23.64 -17.36
C PHE A 8 -24.44 22.21 -16.82
N PRO A 9 -23.37 21.39 -16.83
CA PRO A 9 -23.44 19.97 -16.49
C PRO A 9 -23.62 19.74 -14.98
N THR A 10 -24.36 18.68 -14.68
CA THR A 10 -24.61 18.10 -13.36
C THR A 10 -23.31 17.95 -12.56
N TYR A 11 -23.16 18.74 -11.50
CA TYR A 11 -22.15 18.50 -10.47
C TYR A 11 -22.58 17.28 -9.65
N ILE A 12 -21.98 16.11 -9.93
CA ILE A 12 -22.02 14.98 -9.01
C ILE A 12 -21.05 15.29 -7.87
N LEU A 13 -21.60 15.77 -6.76
CA LEU A 13 -20.90 15.94 -5.50
C LEU A 13 -20.70 14.54 -4.90
N ILE A 14 -19.61 13.85 -5.25
CA ILE A 14 -19.21 12.62 -4.56
C ILE A 14 -18.69 13.04 -3.18
N ALA A 15 -19.57 12.99 -2.19
CA ALA A 15 -19.20 13.09 -0.78
C ALA A 15 -18.45 11.80 -0.40
N THR A 16 -17.12 11.83 -0.52
CA THR A 16 -16.25 10.81 0.09
C THR A 16 -16.35 10.96 1.60
N LEU A 17 -17.15 10.09 2.22
CA LEU A 17 -17.16 9.84 3.65
C LEU A 17 -15.73 9.51 4.10
N LEU A 18 -15.09 10.47 4.75
CA LEU A 18 -13.86 10.30 5.52
C LEU A 18 -14.18 9.42 6.73
N VAL A 19 -14.24 8.11 6.50
CA VAL A 19 -14.08 7.13 7.58
C VAL A 19 -12.63 7.26 8.02
N GLY A 20 -12.42 7.91 9.16
CA GLY A 20 -11.13 8.02 9.84
C GLY A 20 -10.65 6.67 10.33
N CYS A 21 -10.26 5.79 9.42
CA CYS A 21 -9.32 4.73 9.71
C CYS A 21 -7.94 5.37 9.82
N SER A 22 -7.14 4.95 10.79
CA SER A 22 -5.73 5.36 10.95
C SER A 22 -4.93 4.98 9.71
N GLN A 23 -5.01 5.80 8.67
CA GLN A 23 -4.28 5.62 7.43
C GLN A 23 -2.83 6.03 7.69
N GLY A 24 -1.91 5.08 7.54
CA GLY A 24 -0.51 5.38 7.26
C GLY A 24 -0.39 6.23 5.98
N GLU A 25 0.82 6.63 5.61
CA GLU A 25 1.02 7.43 4.40
C GLU A 25 0.32 6.83 3.17
N PRO A 26 -0.31 7.68 2.32
CA PRO A 26 -1.01 7.19 1.14
C PRO A 26 -0.02 6.57 0.17
N LEU A 27 -0.24 5.30 -0.18
CA LEU A 27 0.60 4.57 -1.13
C LEU A 27 0.05 4.69 -2.56
N PRO A 28 0.91 4.49 -3.58
CA PRO A 28 0.50 4.51 -4.98
C PRO A 28 -0.75 3.68 -5.29
N ASN A 29 -1.57 4.17 -6.22
CA ASN A 29 -2.77 3.53 -6.74
C ASN A 29 -3.77 2.96 -5.70
N GLY A 30 -3.96 3.67 -4.58
CA GLY A 30 -4.98 3.31 -3.58
C GLY A 30 -4.59 2.17 -2.65
N TYR A 31 -3.31 1.77 -2.64
CA TYR A 31 -2.77 0.96 -1.56
C TYR A 31 -2.75 1.77 -0.25
N ALA A 32 -2.87 1.07 0.87
CA ALA A 32 -2.78 1.65 2.20
C ALA A 32 -2.10 0.67 3.16
N VAL A 33 -1.44 1.24 4.18
CA VAL A 33 -0.97 0.46 5.32
C VAL A 33 -2.14 0.25 6.28
N PHE A 34 -2.46 -1.01 6.56
CA PHE A 34 -3.40 -1.41 7.60
C PHE A 34 -2.63 -1.84 8.84
N PHE A 35 -2.94 -1.24 9.98
CA PHE A 35 -2.35 -1.62 11.26
C PHE A 35 -3.35 -2.49 12.04
N ALA A 36 -3.05 -3.78 12.17
CA ALA A 36 -3.78 -4.67 13.08
C ALA A 36 -3.49 -4.34 14.55
N SER A 37 -2.30 -3.79 14.81
CA SER A 37 -1.91 -3.18 16.09
C SER A 37 -0.80 -2.16 15.86
N GLY A 38 -0.36 -1.44 16.89
CA GLY A 38 0.75 -0.50 16.79
C GLY A 38 2.09 -1.12 16.33
N SER A 39 2.21 -2.45 16.37
CA SER A 39 3.41 -3.20 15.94
C SER A 39 3.15 -4.16 14.76
N GLU A 40 1.92 -4.24 14.27
CA GLU A 40 1.56 -5.19 13.21
C GLU A 40 0.93 -4.43 12.03
N ALA A 41 1.72 -4.27 10.97
CA ALA A 41 1.32 -3.60 9.74
C ALA A 41 1.22 -4.59 8.58
N GLY A 42 0.19 -4.43 7.76
CA GLY A 42 0.03 -5.08 6.47
C GLY A 42 -0.29 -4.08 5.38
N LEU A 43 -0.19 -4.50 4.12
CA LEU A 43 -0.62 -3.71 2.97
C LEU A 43 -1.97 -4.17 2.48
N VAL A 44 -2.89 -3.24 2.26
CA VAL A 44 -4.22 -3.51 1.73
C VAL A 44 -4.50 -2.63 0.52
N LYS A 45 -5.35 -3.09 -0.39
CA LYS A 45 -5.96 -2.26 -1.43
C LYS A 45 -7.48 -2.33 -1.25
N PRO A 46 -8.10 -1.35 -0.57
CA PRO A 46 -9.51 -1.42 -0.19
C PRO A 46 -10.45 -1.67 -1.39
N ALA A 47 -10.08 -1.18 -2.57
CA ALA A 47 -10.89 -1.28 -3.78
C ALA A 47 -10.89 -2.66 -4.46
N ILE A 48 -9.92 -3.55 -4.20
CA ILE A 48 -9.72 -4.75 -5.04
C ILE A 48 -10.06 -6.08 -4.35
N LYS A 49 -10.14 -6.13 -3.01
CA LYS A 49 -10.41 -7.41 -2.31
C LYS A 49 -11.16 -7.25 -0.98
N GLY A 50 -12.10 -6.30 -0.87
CA GLY A 50 -12.85 -6.10 0.39
C GLY A 50 -11.97 -5.78 1.61
N GLY A 51 -10.71 -5.34 1.41
CA GLY A 51 -9.75 -5.06 2.47
C GLY A 51 -8.79 -6.22 2.83
N GLU A 52 -8.74 -7.31 2.06
CA GLU A 52 -7.77 -8.39 2.29
C GLU A 52 -6.31 -7.90 2.27
N ASN A 53 -5.49 -8.53 3.11
CA ASN A 53 -4.05 -8.26 3.22
C ASN A 53 -3.36 -8.76 1.96
N ILE A 54 -2.63 -7.88 1.27
CA ILE A 54 -1.92 -8.15 0.01
C ILE A 54 -0.45 -8.49 0.26
N ALA A 55 0.12 -7.91 1.33
CA ALA A 55 1.43 -8.28 1.85
C ALA A 55 1.41 -8.10 3.37
N GLY A 56 1.54 -9.20 4.11
CA GLY A 56 1.38 -9.18 5.56
C GLY A 56 1.31 -10.59 6.17
N PRO A 57 1.24 -10.72 7.50
CA PRO A 57 0.74 -9.71 8.44
C PRO A 57 1.81 -8.79 9.07
N HIS A 58 3.10 -8.91 8.73
CA HIS A 58 4.18 -8.14 9.36
C HIS A 58 5.12 -7.47 8.36
N VAL A 59 4.65 -6.40 7.74
CA VAL A 59 5.50 -5.49 6.99
C VAL A 59 6.32 -4.68 7.99
N ALA A 60 7.61 -5.03 8.10
CA ALA A 60 8.54 -4.38 9.03
C ALA A 60 9.05 -3.05 8.48
N GLU A 61 9.27 -3.00 7.16
CA GLU A 61 9.80 -1.84 6.46
C GLU A 61 9.11 -1.73 5.10
N LEU A 62 8.81 -0.51 4.69
CA LEU A 62 8.30 -0.21 3.35
C LEU A 62 8.93 1.04 2.76
N GLY A 63 8.85 1.13 1.44
CA GLY A 63 9.11 2.32 0.66
C GLY A 63 8.33 2.26 -0.64
N ASN A 64 8.36 3.36 -1.40
CA ASN A 64 7.75 3.41 -2.71
C ASN A 64 8.57 4.31 -3.64
N SER A 65 8.49 4.02 -4.94
CA SER A 65 9.07 4.85 -6.00
C SER A 65 8.19 4.75 -7.24
N GLY A 66 7.62 5.89 -7.66
CA GLY A 66 6.62 5.93 -8.72
C GLY A 66 5.45 4.99 -8.41
N LYS A 67 5.26 3.98 -9.27
CA LYS A 67 4.21 2.96 -9.14
C LYS A 67 4.60 1.74 -8.32
N TYR A 68 5.86 1.61 -7.93
CA TYR A 68 6.34 0.44 -7.22
C TYR A 68 6.28 0.67 -5.70
N ILE A 69 5.73 -0.31 -4.99
CA ILE A 69 5.76 -0.39 -3.54
C ILE A 69 6.64 -1.58 -3.18
N PHE A 70 7.55 -1.41 -2.24
CA PHE A 70 8.50 -2.44 -1.89
C PHE A 70 8.82 -2.41 -0.40
N GLY A 71 9.34 -3.51 0.12
CA GLY A 71 9.62 -3.58 1.55
C GLY A 71 10.04 -4.97 2.00
N ARG A 72 9.90 -5.21 3.30
CA ARG A 72 10.27 -6.46 3.96
C ARG A 72 9.16 -6.97 4.85
N ILE A 73 8.81 -8.24 4.67
CA ILE A 73 7.90 -8.99 5.54
C ILE A 73 8.75 -9.82 6.50
N GLU A 74 8.54 -9.65 7.81
CA GLU A 74 9.17 -10.47 8.82
C GLU A 74 8.35 -11.72 9.16
N PRO A 75 9.02 -12.87 9.39
CA PRO A 75 8.33 -14.05 9.89
C PRO A 75 7.82 -13.78 11.32
N LYS A 76 6.54 -14.06 11.58
CA LYS A 76 6.02 -14.05 12.96
C LYS A 76 6.34 -15.36 13.66
N LYS A 77 6.97 -15.28 14.83
CA LYS A 77 7.20 -16.45 15.67
C LYS A 77 5.85 -17.11 16.03
N GLY A 78 5.73 -18.40 15.76
CA GLY A 78 4.53 -19.19 16.10
C GLY A 78 3.39 -19.10 15.08
N ILE A 79 3.54 -18.35 13.98
CA ILE A 79 2.60 -18.40 12.84
C ILE A 79 3.34 -18.98 11.63
N PRO A 80 2.81 -20.05 11.01
CA PRO A 80 3.39 -20.59 9.78
C PRO A 80 3.30 -19.54 8.66
N PRO A 81 4.31 -19.45 7.78
CA PRO A 81 4.28 -18.52 6.66
C PRO A 81 3.09 -18.82 5.74
N HIS A 82 2.33 -17.80 5.38
CA HIS A 82 1.27 -17.93 4.38
C HIS A 82 1.91 -17.93 2.99
N PRO A 83 1.56 -18.86 2.08
CA PRO A 83 2.17 -18.94 0.75
C PRO A 83 1.99 -17.65 -0.06
N ASP A 84 0.86 -16.96 0.09
CA ASP A 84 0.58 -15.70 -0.62
C ASP A 84 1.37 -14.50 -0.09
N HIS A 85 2.00 -14.62 1.09
CA HIS A 85 2.76 -13.55 1.74
C HIS A 85 4.05 -14.08 2.36
N ALA A 86 4.84 -14.77 1.55
CA ALA A 86 6.08 -15.39 2.00
C ALA A 86 7.03 -14.36 2.66
N PRO A 87 7.60 -14.65 3.84
CA PRO A 87 8.56 -13.78 4.50
C PRO A 87 9.79 -13.50 3.63
N GLY A 88 10.34 -12.30 3.74
CA GLY A 88 11.43 -11.82 2.89
C GLY A 88 11.10 -10.45 2.30
N PHE A 89 11.84 -10.06 1.28
CA PHE A 89 11.57 -8.82 0.55
C PHE A 89 10.41 -9.00 -0.44
N PHE A 90 9.75 -7.90 -0.76
CA PHE A 90 8.65 -7.88 -1.71
C PHE A 90 8.70 -6.66 -2.64
N VAL A 91 8.05 -6.80 -3.78
CA VAL A 91 7.77 -5.72 -4.74
C VAL A 91 6.32 -5.85 -5.21
N ILE A 92 5.63 -4.72 -5.32
CA ILE A 92 4.29 -4.60 -5.87
C ILE A 92 4.36 -3.59 -7.01
N ASP A 93 3.92 -3.98 -8.20
CA ASP A 93 3.61 -3.04 -9.29
C ASP A 93 2.15 -2.61 -9.12
N SER A 94 1.94 -1.38 -8.63
CA SER A 94 0.60 -0.90 -8.32
C SER A 94 -0.27 -0.66 -9.55
N ASP A 95 0.28 -0.56 -10.77
CA ASP A 95 -0.51 -0.43 -12.00
C ASP A 95 -1.18 -1.76 -12.39
N THR A 96 -0.47 -2.87 -12.16
CA THR A 96 -0.91 -4.21 -12.59
C THR A 96 -1.40 -5.07 -11.43
N ASP A 97 -1.25 -4.59 -10.19
CA ASP A 97 -1.49 -5.31 -8.95
C ASP A 97 -0.69 -6.62 -8.84
N LYS A 98 0.43 -6.71 -9.57
CA LYS A 98 1.34 -7.84 -9.48
C LYS A 98 2.12 -7.73 -8.18
N VAL A 99 2.06 -8.78 -7.39
CA VAL A 99 2.76 -8.92 -6.10
C VAL A 99 3.81 -10.02 -6.22
N THR A 100 5.05 -9.70 -5.85
CA THR A 100 6.14 -10.66 -5.70
C THR A 100 6.62 -10.62 -4.25
N THR A 101 6.56 -11.73 -3.53
CA THR A 101 6.99 -11.86 -2.12
C THR A 101 8.03 -12.95 -1.93
N GLY A 102 8.68 -13.00 -0.78
CA GLY A 102 9.64 -14.05 -0.44
C GLY A 102 11.00 -13.91 -1.14
N LEU A 103 11.33 -12.72 -1.61
CA LEU A 103 12.59 -12.45 -2.27
C LEU A 103 13.72 -12.37 -1.23
N ASP A 104 14.88 -12.91 -1.58
CA ASP A 104 16.12 -12.54 -0.91
C ASP A 104 16.55 -11.11 -1.33
N ARG A 105 17.48 -10.54 -0.57
CA ARG A 105 17.90 -9.14 -0.76
C ARG A 105 18.47 -8.89 -2.16
N ASP A 106 19.25 -9.82 -2.70
CA ASP A 106 19.96 -9.61 -3.96
C ASP A 106 19.01 -9.71 -5.16
N LYS A 107 18.07 -10.67 -5.14
CA LYS A 107 16.99 -10.73 -6.13
C LYS A 107 16.11 -9.50 -6.05
N TRP A 108 15.76 -9.07 -4.84
CA TRP A 108 14.94 -7.87 -4.65
C TRP A 108 15.59 -6.61 -5.23
N LEU A 109 16.88 -6.39 -4.96
CA LEU A 109 17.63 -5.29 -5.56
C LEU A 109 17.73 -5.41 -7.09
N THR A 110 17.88 -6.64 -7.60
CA THR A 110 17.93 -6.90 -9.04
C THR A 110 16.60 -6.56 -9.71
N GLU A 111 15.47 -6.98 -9.13
CA GLU A 111 14.13 -6.67 -9.64
C GLU A 111 13.86 -5.16 -9.61
N LEU A 112 14.21 -4.48 -8.52
CA LEU A 112 14.04 -3.04 -8.38
C LEU A 112 14.90 -2.26 -9.37
N LYS A 113 16.15 -2.67 -9.56
CA LYS A 113 17.05 -2.07 -10.55
C LYS A 113 16.53 -2.27 -11.98
N ALA A 114 15.98 -3.45 -12.30
CA ALA A 114 15.41 -3.72 -13.62
C ALA A 114 14.23 -2.80 -13.96
N VAL A 115 13.57 -2.23 -12.95
CA VAL A 115 12.48 -1.26 -13.11
C VAL A 115 12.89 0.19 -12.81
N GLY A 116 14.19 0.47 -12.68
CA GLY A 116 14.73 1.83 -12.55
C GLY A 116 14.81 2.37 -11.11
N VAL A 117 14.77 1.50 -10.10
CA VAL A 117 14.94 1.86 -8.68
C VAL A 117 16.33 1.41 -8.20
N ASP A 118 17.32 2.30 -8.31
CA ASP A 118 18.73 1.96 -8.01
C ASP A 118 19.08 1.94 -6.51
N SER A 119 18.42 2.79 -5.71
CA SER A 119 18.73 2.98 -4.29
C SER A 119 17.46 2.98 -3.43
N PRO A 120 16.76 1.83 -3.33
CA PRO A 120 15.50 1.75 -2.60
C PRO A 120 15.69 2.11 -1.12
N GLN A 121 14.95 3.11 -0.67
CA GLN A 121 14.88 3.48 0.74
C GLN A 121 13.64 2.83 1.35
N ILE A 122 13.82 2.11 2.45
CA ILE A 122 12.73 1.49 3.20
C ILE A 122 12.82 1.92 4.65
N GLN A 123 11.68 2.13 5.28
CA GLN A 123 11.57 2.56 6.68
C GLN A 123 10.37 1.88 7.34
N PRO A 124 10.35 1.77 8.68
CA PRO A 124 9.18 1.25 9.37
C PRO A 124 7.90 2.05 9.05
N PRO A 125 6.75 1.38 8.89
CA PRO A 125 5.48 2.08 8.69
C PRO A 125 5.13 2.95 9.91
N GLU A 126 4.81 4.21 9.68
CA GLU A 126 4.39 5.12 10.75
C GLU A 126 2.91 4.93 11.10
N PHE A 127 2.65 4.52 12.35
CA PHE A 127 1.30 4.52 12.90
C PHE A 127 0.91 5.93 13.36
N LYS A 128 -0.09 6.53 12.72
CA LYS A 128 -0.68 7.81 13.16
C LYS A 128 -1.92 7.53 14.01
N SER A 129 -1.75 7.62 15.34
CA SER A 129 -2.87 7.60 16.28
C SER A 129 -3.83 8.77 16.00
N PRO A 130 -5.15 8.60 16.23
CA PRO A 130 -6.08 9.73 16.20
C PRO A 130 -5.62 10.83 17.14
N LYS A 131 -5.57 12.08 16.66
CA LYS A 131 -5.38 13.23 17.54
C LYS A 131 -6.59 13.32 18.46
N LYS A 132 -6.40 13.17 19.78
CA LYS A 132 -7.43 13.54 20.76
C LYS A 132 -7.61 15.05 20.66
N TYR A 133 -8.77 15.49 20.18
CA TYR A 133 -9.22 16.87 20.26
C TYR A 133 -9.88 17.12 21.62
#